data_AF-A0A3D4X6D4-F1
#
_entry.id   AF-A0A3D4X6D4-F1
#
_cell.length_a   1.000
_cell.length_b   1.000
_cell.length_c   1.000
_cell.angle_alpha   90.00
_cell.angle_beta   90.00
_cell.angle_gamma   90.00
#
_symmetry.space_group_name_H-M   'P 1'
#
loop_
_entity.id
_entity.type
_entity.pdbx_description
1 polymer ?
#
loop_
_entity_poly.entity_id
_entity_poly.type
_entity_poly.pdbx_seq_one_letter_code
_entity_poly.pdbx_strand_id
1 'polypeptide(L)' 'MALSLDSKIKEIMRSEEGKAVMEKWAPGSTKDPRMKLVGALTYRKLLSYPESAETAKHAEEIDADLKACSR' A
#
# COMPACT_ATOMS: atom_id res chain seq x y z
N MET A 1 1.53 -1.77 -15.50
CA MET A 1 0.18 -1.91 -14.88
C MET A 1 0.14 -0.91 -13.76
N ALA A 2 -0.76 0.08 -13.83
CA ALA A 2 -0.71 1.20 -12.90
C ALA A 2 -1.04 0.77 -11.46
N LEU A 3 -0.11 1.00 -10.53
CA LEU A 3 -0.31 0.81 -9.11
C LEU A 3 -1.25 1.91 -8.60
N SER A 4 -2.17 1.52 -7.73
CA SER A 4 -3.15 2.41 -7.09
C SER A 4 -3.67 1.78 -5.82
N LEU A 5 -4.52 2.47 -5.07
CA LEU A 5 -5.15 1.90 -3.88
C LEU A 5 -6.00 0.65 -4.17
N ASP A 6 -6.48 0.49 -5.41
CA ASP A 6 -7.26 -0.67 -5.82
C ASP A 6 -6.37 -1.87 -6.20
N SER A 7 -5.08 -1.66 -6.38
CA SER A 7 -4.13 -2.75 -6.60
C SER A 7 -4.00 -3.61 -5.35
N LYS A 8 -3.78 -4.91 -5.55
CA LYS A 8 -3.53 -5.83 -4.43
C LYS A 8 -2.21 -5.48 -3.77
N ILE A 9 -2.14 -5.63 -2.46
CA ILE A 9 -0.92 -5.37 -1.69
C ILE A 9 0.24 -6.23 -2.20
N LYS A 10 -0.01 -7.50 -2.54
CA LYS A 10 1.02 -8.35 -3.15
C LYS A 10 1.54 -7.83 -4.49
N GLU A 11 0.75 -7.07 -5.24
CA GLU A 11 1.16 -6.48 -6.52
C GLU A 11 2.00 -5.23 -6.27
N ILE A 12 1.57 -4.38 -5.33
CA ILE A 12 2.34 -3.22 -4.89
C ILE A 12 3.71 -3.66 -4.33
N MET A 13 3.75 -4.74 -3.53
CA MET A 13 4.98 -5.31 -2.99
C MET A 13 5.87 -6.02 -4.03
N ARG A 14 5.37 -6.28 -5.25
CA ARG A 14 6.24 -6.78 -6.34
C ARG A 14 7.08 -5.66 -6.94
N SER A 15 6.64 -4.42 -6.85
CA SER A 15 7.38 -3.24 -7.33
C SER A 15 8.25 -2.66 -6.21
N GLU A 16 9.50 -2.31 -6.53
CA GLU A 16 10.38 -1.63 -5.58
C GLU A 16 9.84 -0.25 -5.18
N GLU A 17 9.29 0.47 -6.14
CA GLU A 17 8.66 1.78 -5.90
C GLU A 17 7.41 1.67 -5.03
N GLY A 18 6.56 0.67 -5.28
CA GLY A 18 5.39 0.38 -4.46
C GLY A 18 5.75 0.05 -3.01
N LYS A 19 6.83 -0.73 -2.81
CA LYS A 19 7.40 -0.98 -1.47
C LYS A 19 7.88 0.32 -0.82
N ALA A 20 8.55 1.20 -1.55
CA ALA A 20 9.02 2.47 -1.02
C ALA A 20 7.86 3.37 -0.57
N VAL A 21 6.78 3.44 -1.35
CA VAL A 21 5.55 4.16 -0.96
C VAL A 21 4.93 3.54 0.30
N MET A 22 4.81 2.20 0.35
CA MET A 22 4.31 1.53 1.55
C MET A 22 5.18 1.78 2.78
N GLU A 23 6.50 1.79 2.64
CA GLU A 23 7.44 2.03 3.75
C GLU A 23 7.43 3.50 4.21
N LYS A 24 7.22 4.44 3.28
CA LYS A 24 7.06 5.89 3.55
C LYS A 24 5.81 6.17 4.38
N TRP A 25 4.68 5.57 4.03
CA TRP A 25 3.38 5.84 4.65
C TRP A 25 3.03 4.89 5.80
N ALA A 26 3.64 3.71 5.83
CA ALA A 26 3.48 2.70 6.86
C ALA A 26 4.85 2.03 7.13
N PRO A 27 5.71 2.64 7.95
CA PRO A 27 7.06 2.12 8.19
C PRO A 27 7.02 0.72 8.82
N GLY A 28 7.82 -0.20 8.29
CA GLY A 28 7.86 -1.59 8.75
C GLY A 28 6.77 -2.48 8.13
N SER A 29 5.84 -1.91 7.38
CA SER A 29 4.77 -2.65 6.70
C SER A 29 5.33 -3.71 5.75
N THR A 30 6.40 -3.42 4.99
CA THR A 30 6.99 -4.41 4.06
C THR A 30 7.67 -5.61 4.75
N LYS A 31 8.05 -5.44 6.02
CA LYS A 31 8.73 -6.44 6.85
C LYS A 31 7.77 -7.16 7.80
N ASP A 32 6.54 -6.67 7.92
CA ASP A 32 5.56 -7.24 8.83
C ASP A 32 5.05 -8.59 8.30
N PRO A 33 5.13 -9.68 9.08
CA PRO A 33 4.66 -11.00 8.64
C PRO A 33 3.15 -11.05 8.36
N ARG A 34 2.35 -10.14 8.94
CA ARG A 34 0.91 -10.00 8.69
C ARG A 34 0.63 -9.52 7.27
N MET A 35 1.59 -8.88 6.59
CA MET A 35 1.43 -8.50 5.17
C MET A 35 1.18 -9.70 4.25
N LYS A 36 1.61 -10.90 4.64
CA LYS A 36 1.28 -12.13 3.91
C LYS A 36 -0.21 -12.46 3.94
N LEU A 37 -0.91 -12.12 5.03
CA LEU A 37 -2.34 -12.37 5.21
C LEU A 37 -3.19 -11.36 4.44
N VAL A 38 -2.74 -10.10 4.40
CA VAL A 38 -3.44 -9.02 3.69
C VAL A 38 -2.98 -8.86 2.23
N GLY A 39 -2.00 -9.66 1.77
CA GLY A 39 -1.45 -9.59 0.42
C GLY A 39 -2.47 -9.80 -0.71
N ALA A 40 -3.55 -10.55 -0.45
CA ALA A 40 -4.64 -10.75 -1.40
C ALA A 40 -5.66 -9.60 -1.44
N LEU A 41 -5.66 -8.74 -0.42
CA LEU A 41 -6.54 -7.58 -0.30
C LEU A 41 -5.98 -6.41 -1.12
N THR A 42 -6.86 -5.48 -1.45
CA THR A 42 -6.49 -4.19 -2.02
C THR A 42 -5.97 -3.27 -0.92
N TYR A 43 -5.08 -2.33 -1.27
CA TYR A 43 -4.56 -1.39 -0.29
C TYR A 43 -5.68 -0.53 0.33
N ARG A 44 -6.70 -0.16 -0.47
CA ARG A 44 -7.93 0.50 0.00
C ARG A 44 -8.62 -0.27 1.11
N LYS A 45 -8.69 -1.61 1.02
CA LYS A 45 -9.32 -2.44 2.05
C LYS A 45 -8.48 -2.47 3.33
N LEU A 46 -7.16 -2.49 3.21
CA LEU A 46 -6.26 -2.39 4.36
C LEU A 46 -6.40 -1.04 5.08
N LEU A 47 -6.53 0.07 4.34
CA LEU A 47 -6.80 1.39 4.91
C LEU A 47 -8.14 1.48 5.66
N SER A 48 -9.07 0.54 5.42
CA SER A 48 -10.32 0.47 6.20
C SER A 48 -10.12 -0.16 7.58
N TYR A 49 -8.95 -0.73 7.89
CA TYR A 49 -8.66 -1.30 9.19
C TYR A 49 -8.27 -0.23 10.20
N PRO A 50 -8.65 -0.40 11.49
CA PRO A 50 -8.37 0.58 12.53
C PRO A 50 -6.86 0.79 12.72
N GLU A 51 -6.05 -0.26 12.52
CA GLU A 51 -4.58 -0.18 12.57
C GLU A 51 -3.97 0.75 11.50
N SER A 52 -4.69 1.01 10.41
CA SER A 52 -4.25 1.88 9.31
C SER A 52 -5.02 3.20 9.27
N ALA A 53 -5.78 3.56 10.31
CA ALA A 53 -6.61 4.76 10.32
C ALA A 53 -5.82 6.07 10.12
N GLU A 54 -4.58 6.13 10.62
CA GLU A 54 -3.66 7.26 10.39
C GLU A 54 -3.24 7.35 8.91
N THR A 55 -2.79 6.23 8.33
CA THR A 55 -2.42 6.13 6.92
C THR A 55 -3.62 6.37 5.99
N ALA A 56 -4.82 5.99 6.41
CA ALA A 56 -6.05 6.16 5.65
C ALA A 56 -6.45 7.62 5.43
N LYS A 57 -6.03 8.53 6.33
CA LYS A 57 -6.21 9.99 6.15
C LYS A 57 -5.47 10.50 4.91
N HIS A 58 -4.38 9.82 4.54
CA HIS A 58 -3.54 10.16 3.39
C HIS A 58 -3.82 9.25 2.19
N ALA A 59 -4.97 8.58 2.14
CA ALA A 59 -5.29 7.64 1.06
C ALA A 59 -5.12 8.27 -0.34
N GLU A 60 -5.60 9.50 -0.54
CA GLU A 60 -5.50 10.19 -1.82
C GLU A 60 -4.05 10.50 -2.22
N GLU A 61 -3.21 10.88 -1.26
CA GLU A 61 -1.77 11.13 -1.49
C GLU A 61 -1.03 9.83 -1.80
N ILE A 62 -1.37 8.74 -1.09
CA ILE A 62 -0.82 7.41 -1.34
C ILE A 62 -1.22 6.92 -2.73
N ASP A 63 -2.47 7.14 -3.15
CA ASP A 63 -2.93 6.79 -4.49
C ASP A 63 -2.14 7.54 -5.57
N ALA A 64 -1.87 8.84 -5.34
CA ALA A 64 -1.08 9.66 -6.24
C ALA A 64 0.39 9.20 -6.31
N ASP A 65 1.02 8.92 -5.17
CA ASP A 65 2.38 8.34 -5.08
C ASP A 65 2.43 6.98 -5.83
N LEU A 66 1.48 6.08 -5.57
CA LEU A 66 1.42 4.77 -6.23
C LEU A 66 1.25 4.90 -7.75
N LYS A 67 0.39 5.81 -8.21
CA LYS A 67 0.19 6.06 -9.64
C LYS A 67 1.44 6.67 -10.30
N ALA A 68 2.18 7.52 -9.58
CA ALA A 68 3.43 8.08 -10.06
C ALA A 68 4.52 7.01 -10.21
N CYS A 69 4.54 6.02 -9.32
CA CYS A 69 5.43 4.85 -9.32
C CYS A 69 5.12 3.78 -10.39
N SER A 70 4.34 4.11 -11.42
CA SER A 70 3.90 3.16 -12.44
C SER A 70 4.19 3.62 -13.87
N ARG A 71 5.19 4.49 -14.00
CA ARG A 71 5.58 5.13 -15.25
C ARG A 71 6.74 4.41 -15.92
#